data_AF-A0A261BHD1-F1
#
_entry.id   AF-A0A261BHD1-F1
#
_cell.length_a   1.000
_cell.length_b   1.000
_cell.length_c   1.000
_cell.angle_alpha   90.00
_cell.angle_beta   90.00
_cell.angle_gamma   90.00
#
_symmetry.space_group_name_H-M   'P 1'
#
loop_
_entity.id
_entity.type
_entity.pdbx_description
1 polymer ?
#
loop_
_entity_poly.entity_id
_entity_poly.type
_entity_poly.pdbx_seq_one_letter_code
_entity_poly.pdbx_strand_id
1 'polypeptide(L)'
;MVKSITDTIPPFSGNKEKYGIFMQMSDRFVHDNPEIPTTIKHVLLLRLLTGEAKSMMCSVCSLERQYNQEKNNRSDKQVQKFLVLGGQL
;
A
#
# COMPACT_ATOMS: atom_id res chain seq x y z
N MET A 1 14.60 2.73 24.01
CA MET A 1 13.15 2.78 23.70
C MET A 1 13.03 2.81 22.17
N VAL A 2 12.60 1.70 21.56
CA VAL A 2 12.41 1.63 20.10
C VAL A 2 11.10 2.34 19.80
N LYS A 3 11.13 3.48 19.10
CA LYS A 3 9.89 4.15 18.65
C LYS A 3 9.18 3.22 17.66
N SER A 4 7.86 3.08 17.78
CA SER A 4 7.11 2.28 16.81
C SER A 4 7.22 2.93 15.42
N ILE A 5 7.18 2.13 14.36
CA ILE A 5 7.16 2.63 12.97
C ILE A 5 6.00 3.61 12.79
N THR A 6 4.86 3.36 13.43
CA THR A 6 3.68 4.23 13.44
C THR A 6 3.87 5.55 14.18
N ASP A 7 4.86 5.65 15.06
CA ASP A 7 5.22 6.90 15.76
C ASP A 7 6.25 7.71 14.96
N THR A 8 6.92 7.06 14.01
CA THR A 8 8.00 7.64 13.20
C THR A 8 7.47 8.15 11.86
N ILE A 9 6.54 7.42 11.25
CA ILE A 9 5.91 7.81 9.99
C ILE A 9 4.62 8.58 10.31
N PRO A 10 4.50 9.85 9.91
CA PRO A 10 3.29 10.61 10.14
C PRO A 10 2.12 10.04 9.32
N PRO A 11 0.89 10.06 9.84
CA PRO A 11 -0.28 9.63 9.08
C PRO A 11 -0.46 10.42 7.79
N PHE A 12 -0.85 9.74 6.72
CA PHE A 12 -1.01 10.31 5.40
C PHE A 12 -2.48 10.37 4.98
N SER A 13 -2.95 11.58 4.66
CA SER A 13 -4.35 11.84 4.32
C SER A 13 -4.63 11.91 2.82
N GLY A 14 -3.60 11.85 1.96
CA GLY A 14 -3.75 12.04 0.51
C GLY A 14 -3.23 13.38 -0.02
N ASN A 15 -2.60 14.21 0.83
CA ASN A 15 -2.07 15.49 0.39
C ASN A 15 -0.84 15.30 -0.53
N LYS A 16 -0.82 16.00 -1.68
CA LYS A 16 0.22 15.81 -2.71
C LYS A 16 1.61 16.24 -2.24
N GLU A 17 1.67 17.32 -1.45
CA GLU A 17 2.92 17.91 -0.97
C GLU A 17 3.72 16.97 -0.05
N LYS A 18 3.04 16.14 0.76
CA LYS A 18 3.71 15.18 1.65
C LYS A 18 3.74 13.76 1.08
N TYR A 19 3.21 13.54 -0.12
CA TYR A 19 3.20 12.20 -0.75
C TYR A 19 4.62 11.66 -0.94
N GLY A 20 5.54 12.48 -1.48
CA GLY A 20 6.93 12.06 -1.69
C GLY A 20 7.64 11.70 -0.39
N ILE A 21 7.41 12.47 0.67
CA ILE A 21 7.99 12.23 2.01
C ILE A 21 7.40 10.94 2.61
N PHE A 22 6.07 10.76 2.49
CA PHE A 22 5.38 9.57 2.97
C PHE A 22 5.87 8.29 2.27
N MET A 23 6.04 8.31 0.96
CA MET A 23 6.58 7.18 0.19
C MET A 23 8.01 6.86 0.61
N GLN A 24 8.89 7.86 0.67
CA GLN A 24 10.28 7.64 1.09
C GLN A 24 10.38 7.03 2.50
N MET A 25 9.55 7.48 3.44
CA MET A 25 9.52 6.93 4.80
C MET A 25 8.92 5.51 4.80
N SER A 26 7.83 5.28 4.08
CA SER A 26 7.20 3.96 3.99
C SER A 26 8.12 2.93 3.36
N ASP A 27 8.88 3.30 2.32
CA ASP A 27 9.85 2.44 1.68
C ASP A 27 10.93 2.04 2.68
N ARG A 28 11.58 3.02 3.30
CA ARG A 28 12.70 2.79 4.22
C ARG A 28 12.34 2.02 5.48
N PHE A 29 11.16 2.27 6.06
CA PHE A 29 10.78 1.70 7.35
C PHE A 29 9.85 0.49 7.25
N VAL A 30 9.14 0.32 6.13
CA VAL A 30 8.14 -0.75 5.94
C VAL A 30 8.51 -1.67 4.78
N HIS A 31 8.74 -1.16 3.57
CA HIS A 31 8.96 -2.02 2.40
C HIS A 31 10.34 -2.66 2.37
N ASP A 32 11.39 -1.91 2.70
CA ASP A 32 12.77 -2.42 2.66
C ASP A 32 13.15 -3.21 3.92
N ASN A 33 12.30 -3.20 4.94
CA ASN A 33 12.53 -3.99 6.15
C ASN A 33 12.20 -5.48 5.90
N PRO A 34 13.20 -6.38 5.92
CA PRO A 34 12.99 -7.81 5.70
C PRO A 34 12.35 -8.52 6.91
N GLU A 35 12.39 -7.91 8.10
CA GLU A 35 11.84 -8.48 9.33
C GLU A 35 10.31 -8.36 9.39
N ILE A 36 9.71 -7.51 8.54
CA ILE A 36 8.27 -7.32 8.50
C ILE A 36 7.69 -8.25 7.43
N PRO A 37 6.81 -9.20 7.79
CA PRO A 37 6.13 -10.04 6.81
C PRO A 37 5.25 -9.19 5.86
N THR A 38 5.15 -9.58 4.59
CA THR A 38 4.36 -8.86 3.57
C THR A 38 2.91 -8.58 4.02
N THR A 39 2.27 -9.56 4.68
CA THR A 39 0.92 -9.41 5.23
C THR A 39 0.84 -8.27 6.26
N ILE A 40 1.87 -8.11 7.08
CA ILE A 40 1.95 -7.05 8.10
C ILE A 40 2.27 -5.70 7.45
N LYS A 41 3.06 -5.66 6.37
CA LYS A 41 3.33 -4.43 5.60
C LYS A 41 2.04 -3.79 5.11
N HIS A 42 1.11 -4.58 4.58
CA HIS A 42 -0.20 -4.07 4.13
C HIS A 42 -1.03 -3.49 5.29
N VAL A 43 -1.05 -4.15 6.45
CA VAL A 43 -1.78 -3.67 7.63
C VAL A 43 -1.15 -2.39 8.17
N LEU A 44 0.18 -2.29 8.19
CA LEU A 44 0.91 -1.10 8.59
C LEU A 44 0.62 0.07 7.65
N LEU A 45 0.67 -0.16 6.34
CA LEU A 45 0.37 0.87 5.35
C LEU A 45 -1.07 1.42 5.55
N LEU A 46 -2.06 0.52 5.72
CA LEU A 46 -3.44 0.92 5.99
C LEU A 46 -3.62 1.69 7.30
N ARG A 47 -2.79 1.41 8.32
CA ARG A 47 -2.78 2.15 9.59
C ARG A 47 -2.17 3.54 9.47
N LEU A 48 -1.19 3.69 8.57
CA LEU A 48 -0.56 4.97 8.29
C LEU A 48 -1.45 5.87 7.43
N LEU A 49 -2.42 5.31 6.70
CA LEU A 49 -3.40 6.09 5.95
C LEU A 49 -4.52 6.61 6.84
N THR A 50 -4.96 7.84 6.54
CA THR A 50 -6.13 8.48 7.15
C THR A 50 -6.95 9.22 6.09
N GLY A 51 -8.12 9.72 6.47
CA GLY A 51 -8.98 10.52 5.61
C GLY A 51 -9.28 9.88 4.25
N GLU A 52 -9.18 10.68 3.19
CA GLU A 52 -9.53 10.28 1.83
C GLU A 52 -8.62 9.18 1.28
N ALA A 53 -7.31 9.23 1.57
CA ALA A 53 -6.37 8.20 1.14
C ALA A 53 -6.72 6.81 1.69
N LYS A 54 -7.16 6.74 2.96
CA LYS A 54 -7.62 5.48 3.56
C LYS A 54 -8.88 4.97 2.88
N SER A 55 -9.86 5.84 2.64
CA SER A 55 -11.11 5.48 1.98
C SER A 55 -10.87 4.97 0.55
N MET A 56 -10.01 5.64 -0.21
CA MET A 56 -9.62 5.20 -1.55
C MET A 56 -8.94 3.82 -1.51
N MET A 57 -7.97 3.62 -0.61
CA MET A 57 -7.25 2.35 -0.55
C MET A 57 -8.15 1.19 -0.12
N CYS A 58 -9.05 1.41 0.84
CA CYS A 58 -10.06 0.41 1.21
C CYS A 58 -11.00 0.06 0.05
N SER A 59 -11.39 1.04 -0.76
CA SER A 59 -12.21 0.84 -1.95
C SER A 59 -11.47 0.01 -3.00
N VAL A 60 -10.21 0.35 -3.29
CA VAL A 60 -9.35 -0.40 -4.23
C VAL A 60 -9.12 -1.83 -3.75
N CYS A 61 -8.80 -2.05 -2.47
CA CYS A 61 -8.62 -3.41 -1.94
C CYS A 61 -9.92 -4.23 -2.00
N SER A 62 -11.08 -3.58 -1.86
CA SER A 62 -12.38 -4.24 -2.03
C SER A 62 -12.63 -4.60 -3.49
N LEU A 63 -12.26 -3.71 -4.41
CA LEU A 63 -12.34 -3.93 -5.85
C LEU A 63 -11.39 -5.03 -6.33
N GLU A 64 -10.16 -5.08 -5.82
CA GLU A 64 -9.19 -6.16 -6.09
C GLU A 64 -9.69 -7.50 -5.54
N ARG A 65 -10.28 -7.52 -4.33
CA ARG A 65 -10.88 -8.74 -3.80
C ARG A 65 -12.06 -9.20 -4.63
N GLN A 66 -12.93 -8.29 -5.04
CA GLN A 66 -14.06 -8.60 -5.91
C GLN A 66 -13.56 -9.10 -7.27
N TYR A 67 -12.60 -8.41 -7.88
CA TYR A 67 -11.99 -8.79 -9.14
C TYR A 67 -11.27 -10.14 -9.04
N ASN A 68 -10.56 -10.43 -7.95
CA ASN A 68 -9.90 -11.72 -7.70
C ASN A 68 -10.88 -12.83 -7.34
N GLN A 69 -12.03 -12.53 -6.73
CA GLN A 69 -13.14 -13.49 -6.59
C GLN A 69 -13.77 -13.80 -7.96
N GLU A 70 -13.97 -12.78 -8.80
CA GLU A 70 -14.42 -12.94 -10.18
C GLU A 70 -13.36 -13.70 -11.03
N LYS A 71 -12.07 -13.51 -10.74
CA LYS A 71 -10.93 -14.20 -11.38
C LYS A 71 -10.57 -15.55 -10.80
N ASN A 72 -11.02 -15.92 -9.60
CA ASN A 72 -10.93 -17.31 -9.15
C ASN A 72 -11.82 -18.23 -10.00
N ASN A 73 -12.58 -17.66 -10.94
CA ASN A 73 -13.21 -18.35 -12.06
C ASN A 73 -12.37 -18.36 -13.36
N ARG A 74 -11.14 -17.83 -13.37
CA ARG A 74 -10.21 -17.84 -14.51
C ARG A 74 -8.75 -17.57 -14.08
N SER A 75 -8.01 -18.65 -13.86
CA SER A 75 -6.63 -18.68 -13.38
C SER A 75 -5.60 -17.85 -14.17
N ASP A 76 -4.61 -17.34 -13.42
CA ASP A 76 -3.17 -17.36 -13.74
C ASP A 76 -2.46 -16.35 -14.68
N LYS A 77 -3.01 -15.17 -15.05
CA LYS A 77 -2.28 -14.34 -16.06
C LYS A 77 -1.98 -12.85 -15.82
N GLN A 78 -2.22 -12.25 -14.65
CA GLN A 78 -2.19 -10.76 -14.60
C GLN A 78 -1.27 -10.07 -13.58
N VAL A 79 -0.44 -10.79 -12.82
CA VAL A 79 0.61 -10.13 -12.02
C VAL A 79 1.67 -9.46 -12.93
N GLN A 80 1.81 -9.90 -14.19
CA GLN A 80 2.70 -9.25 -15.16
C GLN A 80 2.19 -7.92 -15.74
N LYS A 81 0.88 -7.61 -15.69
CA LYS A 81 0.35 -6.45 -16.44
C LYS A 81 0.55 -5.12 -15.73
N PHE A 82 0.72 -5.12 -14.40
CA PHE A 82 0.88 -3.87 -13.64
C PHE A 82 2.31 -3.28 -13.69
N LEU A 83 3.35 -4.10 -13.86
CA LEU A 83 4.72 -3.60 -14.06
C LEU A 83 4.94 -2.93 -15.42
N VAL A 84 4.13 -3.27 -16.43
CA VAL A 84 4.27 -2.71 -17.79
C VAL A 84 3.53 -1.37 -17.94
N LEU A 85 2.46 -1.14 -17.19
CA LEU A 85 1.62 0.05 -17.34
C LEU A 85 1.99 1.21 -16.40
N GLY A 86 2.77 0.97 -15.35
CA GLY A 86 3.26 2.02 -14.44
C GLY A 86 4.51 2.78 -14.95
N GLY A 87 5.07 2.41 -16.11
CA GLY A 87 6.27 3.03 -16.69
C GLY A 87 6.01 4.05 -17.80
N GLN A 88 4.74 4.39 -18.08
CA GLN A 88 4.36 5.43 -19.03
C GLN A 88 3.19 6.23 -18.47
N LEU A 89 3.47 7.10 -17.51
CA LEU A 89 2.72 8.33 -17.24
C LEU A 89 3.65 9.31 -16.52
#